data_AF-A0A0P8A9I6-F1
#
_entry.id   AF-A0A0P8A9I6-F1
#
_cell.length_a   1.000
_cell.length_b   1.000
_cell.length_c   1.000
_cell.angle_alpha   90.00
_cell.angle_beta   90.00
_cell.angle_gamma   90.00
#
_symmetry.space_group_name_H-M   'P 1'
#
loop_
_entity.id
_entity.type
_entity.pdbx_description
1 polymer ?
#
loop_
_entity_poly.entity_id
_entity_poly.type
_entity_poly.pdbx_seq_one_letter_code
_entity_poly.pdbx_strand_id
1 'polypeptide(L)'
;MGASMSTLHNQFNALASQKVGKYPPPFSLRLTFEERARLDVLRGNMPLGQYIREQLLGDDAAPRKRRVRTPVKDEEALGRVLAELGNSRLSQNLNQLARAVNTGSLPVSPEVEADLRDACRAVAEMREALLKALGSRPSGGEP
;
A
#
# COMPACT_ATOMS: atom_id res chain seq x y z
N MET A 1 -14.07 -40.38 -13.73
CA MET A 1 -13.05 -39.37 -13.40
C MET A 1 -13.79 -38.08 -13.06
N GLY A 2 -13.83 -37.74 -11.77
CA GLY A 2 -14.61 -36.61 -11.25
C GLY A 2 -13.90 -35.28 -11.47
N ALA A 3 -14.64 -34.28 -11.94
CA ALA A 3 -14.20 -32.90 -11.94
C ALA A 3 -14.56 -32.28 -10.58
N SER A 4 -13.53 -31.90 -9.83
CA SER A 4 -13.59 -31.22 -8.53
C SER A 4 -14.38 -29.90 -8.66
N MET A 5 -15.51 -29.80 -7.98
CA MET A 5 -16.27 -28.56 -7.84
C MET A 5 -15.47 -27.55 -7.01
N SER A 6 -15.35 -26.34 -7.54
CA SER A 6 -14.84 -25.14 -6.86
C SER A 6 -15.58 -24.91 -5.54
N THR A 7 -14.96 -25.30 -4.43
CA THR A 7 -15.36 -24.93 -3.05
C THR A 7 -14.73 -23.59 -2.65
N LEU A 8 -14.96 -22.55 -3.46
CA LEU A 8 -14.79 -21.17 -3.00
C LEU A 8 -16.08 -20.70 -2.33
N HIS A 9 -16.31 -21.29 -1.15
CA HIS A 9 -17.03 -20.77 0.01
C HIS A 9 -18.09 -19.66 -0.24
N ASN A 10 -19.35 -20.09 -0.40
CA ASN A 10 -20.58 -19.30 -0.21
C ASN A 10 -20.76 -18.76 1.24
N GLN A 11 -19.71 -18.75 2.06
CA GLN A 11 -19.76 -18.31 3.45
C GLN A 11 -19.91 -16.79 3.60
N PHE A 12 -19.58 -16.01 2.58
CA PHE A 12 -19.70 -14.55 2.64
C PHE A 12 -21.15 -14.09 2.90
N ASN A 13 -22.12 -14.61 2.13
CA ASN A 13 -23.52 -14.23 2.28
C ASN A 13 -24.11 -14.71 3.61
N ALA A 14 -23.71 -15.89 4.08
CA ALA A 14 -24.14 -16.41 5.38
C ALA A 14 -23.61 -15.54 6.53
N LEU A 15 -22.33 -15.16 6.50
CA LEU A 15 -21.71 -14.28 7.50
C LEU A 15 -22.30 -12.85 7.45
N ALA A 16 -22.59 -12.34 6.26
CA ALA A 16 -23.23 -11.02 6.09
C ALA A 16 -24.70 -11.00 6.57
N SER A 17 -25.41 -12.12 6.46
CA SER A 17 -26.80 -12.26 6.94
C SER A 17 -26.92 -12.47 8.45
N GLN A 18 -25.82 -12.79 9.16
CA GLN A 18 -25.85 -12.87 10.61
C GLN A 18 -26.12 -11.48 11.18
N LYS A 19 -27.28 -11.34 11.84
CA LYS A 19 -27.63 -10.11 12.57
C LYS A 19 -26.63 -9.92 13.70
N VAL A 20 -25.64 -9.05 13.48
CA VAL A 20 -24.73 -8.58 14.52
C VAL A 20 -25.60 -7.95 15.62
N GLY A 21 -25.42 -8.38 16.87
CA GLY A 21 -26.15 -7.84 18.01
C GLY A 21 -26.04 -6.32 18.04
N LYS A 22 -27.14 -5.63 18.36
CA LYS A 22 -27.14 -4.16 18.47
C LYS A 22 -26.22 -3.78 19.63
N TYR A 23 -25.18 -2.98 19.34
CA TYR A 23 -24.37 -2.38 20.39
C TYR A 23 -25.22 -1.45 21.25
N PRO A 24 -24.93 -1.34 22.57
CA PRO A 24 -25.54 -0.29 23.37
C PRO A 24 -25.23 1.09 22.76
N PRO A 25 -26.11 2.09 22.96
CA PRO A 25 -25.87 3.43 22.46
C PRO A 25 -24.54 3.99 22.99
N PRO A 26 -23.83 4.81 22.20
CA PRO A 26 -22.52 5.32 22.60
C PRO A 26 -22.63 6.24 23.82
N PHE A 27 -21.64 6.15 24.72
CA PHE A 27 -21.50 7.09 25.83
C PHE A 27 -21.06 8.46 25.32
N SER A 28 -21.79 9.51 25.69
CA SER A 28 -21.47 10.90 25.34
C SER A 28 -20.88 11.62 26.54
N LEU A 29 -19.64 12.10 26.43
CA LEU A 29 -18.95 12.85 27.47
C LEU A 29 -18.88 14.33 27.08
N ARG A 30 -19.39 15.22 27.93
CA ARG A 30 -19.20 16.67 27.77
C ARG A 30 -17.83 17.05 28.32
N LEU A 31 -17.10 17.85 27.55
CA LEU A 31 -15.79 18.37 27.94
C LEU A 31 -15.83 19.89 27.80
N THR A 32 -15.29 20.58 28.79
CA THR A 32 -14.90 21.98 28.67
C THR A 32 -13.75 22.13 27.67
N PHE A 33 -13.50 23.37 27.23
CA PHE A 33 -12.38 23.66 26.34
C PHE A 33 -11.03 23.24 26.94
N GLU A 34 -10.81 23.52 28.23
CA GLU A 34 -9.56 23.18 28.90
C GLU A 34 -9.34 21.68 29.02
N GLU A 35 -10.38 20.93 29.40
CA GLU A 35 -10.31 19.46 29.48
C GLU A 35 -10.02 18.85 28.11
N ARG A 36 -10.67 19.38 27.06
CA ARG A 36 -10.41 18.93 25.69
C ARG A 36 -8.99 19.23 25.25
N ALA A 37 -8.47 20.42 25.54
CA ALA A 37 -7.10 20.79 25.21
C ALA A 37 -6.08 19.89 25.91
N ARG A 38 -6.29 19.58 27.20
CA ARG A 38 -5.42 18.66 27.96
C ARG A 38 -5.42 17.27 27.35
N LEU A 39 -6.58 16.72 27.00
CA LEU A 39 -6.67 15.41 26.34
C LEU A 39 -6.02 15.39 24.95
N ASP A 40 -6.12 16.50 24.22
CA ASP A 40 -5.50 16.64 22.90
C ASP A 40 -3.96 16.67 22.99
N VAL A 41 -3.40 17.24 24.06
CA VAL A 41 -1.95 17.16 24.36
C VAL A 41 -1.56 15.74 24.76
N LEU A 42 -2.31 15.12 25.68
CA LEU A 42 -1.97 13.80 26.22
C LEU A 42 -2.05 12.68 25.18
N ARG A 43 -3.00 12.74 24.24
CA ARG A 43 -3.16 11.70 23.22
C ARG A 43 -2.04 11.71 22.15
N GLY A 44 -1.32 12.82 22.01
CA GLY A 44 -0.39 13.05 20.89
C GLY A 44 -1.07 12.82 19.52
N ASN A 45 -0.57 11.83 18.78
CA ASN A 45 -1.06 11.49 17.43
C ASN A 45 -2.22 10.48 17.42
N MET A 46 -2.65 9.98 18.58
CA MET A 46 -3.72 9.00 18.67
C MET A 46 -5.11 9.67 18.53
N PRO A 47 -6.11 9.00 17.92
CA PRO A 47 -7.49 9.49 17.94
C PRO A 47 -8.01 9.62 19.38
N LEU A 48 -8.73 10.70 19.70
CA LEU A 48 -9.20 10.95 21.07
C LEU A 48 -9.98 9.78 21.69
N GLY A 49 -10.92 9.24 20.94
CA GLY A 49 -11.78 8.16 21.44
C GLY A 49 -11.01 6.87 21.70
N GLN A 50 -9.87 6.66 21.02
CA GLN A 50 -8.97 5.55 21.30
C GLN A 50 -8.21 5.83 22.60
N TYR A 51 -7.60 7.00 22.71
CA TYR A 51 -6.87 7.42 23.92
C TYR A 51 -7.74 7.34 25.19
N ILE A 52 -8.96 7.90 25.16
CA ILE A 52 -9.89 7.84 26.31
C ILE A 52 -10.24 6.39 26.67
N ARG A 53 -10.42 5.53 25.67
CA ARG A 53 -10.80 4.13 25.90
C ARG A 53 -9.64 3.33 26.49
N GLU A 54 -8.41 3.53 26.02
CA GLU A 54 -7.21 2.90 26.57
C GLU A 54 -6.99 3.34 28.03
N GLN A 55 -7.17 4.62 28.34
CA GLN A 55 -7.08 5.10 29.73
C GLN A 55 -8.16 4.50 30.65
N LEU A 56 -9.37 4.22 30.14
CA LEU A 56 -10.49 3.69 30.94
C LEU A 56 -10.51 2.17 31.06
N LEU A 57 -10.10 1.45 30.02
CA LEU A 57 -10.26 -0.01 29.91
C LEU A 57 -8.91 -0.76 29.87
N GLY A 58 -7.79 -0.04 29.82
CA GLY A 58 -6.45 -0.64 29.77
C GLY A 58 -6.26 -1.58 28.58
N ASP A 59 -5.46 -2.62 28.80
CA ASP A 59 -5.10 -3.63 27.79
C ASP A 59 -6.30 -4.50 27.34
N ASP A 60 -7.39 -4.50 28.11
CA ASP A 60 -8.64 -5.21 27.78
C ASP A 60 -9.53 -4.43 26.79
N ALA A 61 -9.10 -3.25 26.35
CA ALA A 61 -9.77 -2.47 25.33
C ALA A 61 -9.69 -3.17 23.96
N ALA A 62 -10.60 -4.12 23.69
CA ALA A 62 -10.64 -4.87 22.43
C ALA A 62 -10.38 -3.96 21.21
N PRO A 63 -9.33 -4.22 20.40
CA PRO A 63 -8.94 -3.34 19.32
C PRO A 63 -10.06 -3.28 18.28
N ARG A 64 -10.51 -2.07 17.94
CA ARG A 64 -11.44 -1.91 16.81
C ARG A 64 -10.71 -2.30 15.54
N LYS A 65 -11.40 -3.02 14.64
CA LYS A 65 -10.94 -3.25 13.26
C LYS A 65 -10.44 -1.93 12.70
N ARG A 66 -9.12 -1.85 12.46
CA ARG A 66 -8.49 -0.71 11.81
C ARG A 66 -9.25 -0.45 10.51
N ARG A 67 -9.71 0.79 10.32
CA ARG A 67 -10.23 1.22 9.03
C ARG A 67 -9.10 0.98 8.03
N VAL A 68 -9.31 0.08 7.07
CA VAL A 68 -8.34 -0.21 6.01
C VAL A 68 -7.94 1.14 5.40
N ARG A 69 -6.65 1.50 5.48
CA ARG A 69 -6.14 2.74 4.89
C ARG A 69 -6.43 2.68 3.40
N THR A 70 -7.20 3.63 2.91
CA THR A 70 -7.33 3.89 1.48
C THR A 70 -6.01 4.51 1.02
N PRO A 71 -5.41 4.07 -0.10
CA PRO A 71 -4.18 4.65 -0.59
C PRO A 71 -4.32 6.17 -0.72
N VAL A 72 -3.34 6.91 -0.24
CA VAL A 72 -3.29 8.37 -0.45
C VAL A 72 -3.05 8.61 -1.95
N LYS A 73 -3.56 9.71 -2.53
CA LYS A 73 -3.45 10.01 -3.98
C LYS A 73 -2.03 9.80 -4.54
N ASP A 74 -1.00 10.06 -3.74
CA ASP A 74 0.41 9.85 -4.11
C ASP A 74 0.75 8.37 -4.36
N GLU A 75 0.17 7.44 -3.61
CA GLU A 75 0.38 5.99 -3.77
C GLU A 75 -0.32 5.46 -5.04
N GLU A 76 -1.46 6.05 -5.41
CA GLU A 76 -2.12 5.75 -6.69
C GLU A 76 -1.33 6.28 -7.88
N ALA A 77 -0.81 7.50 -7.79
CA ALA A 77 0.04 8.09 -8.82
C ALA A 77 1.33 7.28 -9.03
N LEU A 78 2.02 6.90 -7.95
CA LEU A 78 3.21 6.03 -8.04
C LEU A 78 2.88 4.64 -8.62
N GLY A 79 1.74 4.05 -8.22
CA GLY A 79 1.28 2.78 -8.77
C GLY A 79 1.03 2.82 -10.27
N ARG A 80 0.45 3.92 -10.77
CA ARG A 80 0.22 4.13 -12.21
C ARG A 80 1.54 4.26 -12.98
N VAL A 81 2.50 5.04 -12.47
CA VAL A 81 3.82 5.18 -13.10
C VAL A 81 4.54 3.83 -13.20
N LEU A 82 4.47 2.99 -12.16
CA LEU A 82 5.03 1.63 -12.22
C LEU A 82 4.31 0.72 -13.21
N ALA A 83 2.99 0.82 -13.33
CA ALA A 83 2.22 0.03 -14.29
C ALA A 83 2.56 0.43 -15.73
N GLU A 84 2.69 1.73 -16.02
CA GLU A 84 3.13 2.23 -17.32
C GLU A 84 4.56 1.80 -17.64
N LEU A 85 5.46 1.83 -16.65
CA LEU A 85 6.82 1.32 -16.80
C LEU A 85 6.82 -0.18 -17.13
N GLY A 86 5.99 -0.98 -16.47
CA GLY A 86 5.81 -2.40 -16.80
C GLY A 86 5.25 -2.63 -18.22
N ASN A 87 4.35 -1.75 -18.67
CA ASN A 87 3.74 -1.81 -20.00
C ASN A 87 4.63 -1.26 -21.13
N SER A 88 5.72 -0.55 -20.82
CA SER A 88 6.60 0.12 -21.79
C SER A 88 7.37 -0.83 -22.74
N ARG A 89 7.18 -2.16 -22.61
CA ARG A 89 7.80 -3.19 -23.47
C ARG A 89 9.33 -3.09 -23.54
N LEU A 90 9.98 -2.52 -22.53
CA LEU A 90 11.45 -2.36 -22.46
C LEU A 90 12.20 -3.68 -22.73
N SER A 91 11.71 -4.80 -22.22
CA SER A 91 12.31 -6.13 -22.47
C SER A 91 12.22 -6.56 -23.94
N GLN A 92 11.11 -6.28 -24.64
CA GLN A 92 11.02 -6.53 -26.08
C GLN A 92 11.97 -5.62 -26.86
N ASN A 93 12.06 -4.35 -26.51
CA ASN A 93 12.95 -3.39 -27.18
C ASN A 93 14.42 -3.76 -26.99
N LEU A 94 14.82 -4.19 -25.77
CA LEU A 94 16.16 -4.71 -25.50
C LEU A 94 16.47 -5.97 -26.32
N ASN A 95 15.50 -6.87 -26.48
CA ASN A 95 15.68 -8.07 -27.28
C ASN A 95 15.80 -7.77 -28.79
N GLN A 96 15.13 -6.71 -29.28
CA GLN A 96 15.30 -6.22 -30.65
C GLN A 96 16.68 -5.59 -30.87
N LEU A 97 17.16 -4.80 -29.91
CA LEU A 97 18.52 -4.24 -29.96
C LEU A 97 19.58 -5.35 -29.94
N ALA A 98 19.46 -6.33 -29.03
CA ALA A 98 20.38 -7.46 -28.98
C ALA A 98 20.41 -8.25 -30.30
N ARG A 99 19.25 -8.44 -30.95
CA ARG A 99 19.19 -9.04 -32.29
C ARG A 99 19.89 -8.18 -33.34
N ALA A 100 19.63 -6.87 -33.38
CA ALA A 100 20.23 -5.96 -34.36
C ALA A 100 21.76 -5.86 -34.23
N VAL A 101 22.29 -5.96 -33.00
CA VAL A 101 23.73 -6.07 -32.73
C VAL A 101 24.28 -7.40 -33.24
N ASN A 102 23.63 -8.52 -32.88
CA ASN A 102 24.10 -9.86 -33.29
C ASN A 102 24.03 -10.10 -34.80
N THR A 103 23.10 -9.46 -35.51
CA THR A 103 23.00 -9.53 -36.98
C THR A 103 23.91 -8.52 -37.70
N GLY A 104 24.67 -7.70 -36.96
CA GLY A 104 25.53 -6.67 -37.51
C GLY A 104 24.78 -5.51 -38.18
N SER A 105 23.47 -5.40 -37.98
CA SER A 105 22.65 -4.33 -38.57
C SER A 105 22.64 -3.05 -37.73
N LEU A 106 23.13 -3.12 -36.49
CA LEU A 106 23.32 -1.97 -35.62
C LEU A 106 24.83 -1.67 -35.51
N PRO A 107 25.33 -0.56 -36.08
CA PRO A 107 26.69 -0.12 -35.82
C PRO A 107 26.76 0.42 -34.38
N VAL A 108 27.14 -0.44 -33.44
CA VAL A 108 27.36 -0.07 -32.04
C VAL A 108 28.76 0.50 -31.94
N SER A 109 28.88 1.82 -31.93
CA SER A 109 30.12 2.46 -31.50
C SER A 109 30.29 2.25 -29.98
N PRO A 110 31.52 2.29 -29.45
CA PRO A 110 31.76 2.24 -28.02
C PRO A 110 30.98 3.31 -27.23
N GLU A 111 30.72 4.46 -27.85
CA GLU A 111 29.94 5.57 -27.30
C GLU A 111 28.45 5.20 -27.19
N VAL A 112 27.85 4.62 -28.23
CA VAL A 112 26.47 4.14 -28.20
C VAL A 112 26.28 3.01 -27.18
N GLU A 113 27.28 2.14 -27.02
CA GLU A 113 27.24 1.10 -25.99
C GLU A 113 27.29 1.69 -24.57
N ALA A 114 28.08 2.73 -24.35
CA ALA A 114 28.14 3.44 -23.07
C ALA A 114 26.79 4.13 -22.76
N ASP A 115 26.21 4.86 -23.72
CA ASP A 115 24.92 5.53 -23.57
C ASP A 115 23.79 4.54 -23.25
N LEU A 116 23.79 3.37 -23.89
CA LEU A 116 22.81 2.31 -23.62
C LEU A 116 22.94 1.75 -22.20
N ARG A 117 24.17 1.49 -21.73
CA ARG A 117 24.40 1.02 -20.35
C ARG A 117 23.95 2.06 -19.32
N ASP A 118 24.20 3.34 -19.60
CA ASP A 118 23.80 4.44 -18.72
C ASP A 118 22.28 4.60 -18.68
N ALA A 119 21.61 4.50 -19.82
CA ALA A 119 20.15 4.50 -19.89
C ALA A 119 19.54 3.31 -19.11
N CYS A 120 20.09 2.10 -19.26
CA CYS A 120 19.64 0.93 -18.51
C CYS A 120 19.82 1.12 -16.99
N ARG A 121 20.94 1.70 -16.57
CA ARG A 121 21.21 2.01 -15.15
C ARG A 121 20.20 3.00 -14.60
N ALA A 122 19.92 4.09 -15.30
CA ALA A 122 18.93 5.09 -14.90
C ALA A 122 17.52 4.49 -14.75
N VAL A 123 17.11 3.60 -15.66
CA VAL A 123 15.82 2.91 -15.57
C VAL A 123 15.75 1.97 -14.35
N ALA A 124 16.83 1.25 -14.05
CA ALA A 124 16.89 0.38 -12.87
C ALA A 124 16.78 1.19 -11.56
N GLU A 125 17.49 2.33 -11.48
CA GLU A 125 17.45 3.24 -10.34
C GLU A 125 16.05 3.85 -10.15
N MET A 126 15.41 4.32 -11.22
CA MET A 126 14.03 4.82 -11.17
C MET A 126 13.06 3.75 -10.65
N ARG A 127 13.18 2.50 -11.13
CA ARG A 127 12.35 1.38 -10.67
C ARG A 127 12.57 1.10 -9.18
N GLU A 128 13.81 1.08 -8.72
CA GLU A 128 14.14 0.84 -7.31
C GLU A 128 13.61 1.97 -6.41
N ALA A 129 13.76 3.23 -6.82
CA ALA A 129 13.23 4.38 -6.10
C ALA A 129 11.70 4.33 -5.97
N LEU A 130 10.99 3.96 -7.03
CA LEU A 130 9.53 3.79 -7.01
C LEU A 130 9.09 2.63 -6.11
N LEU A 131 9.78 1.49 -6.15
CA LEU A 131 9.49 0.35 -5.27
C LEU A 131 9.78 0.67 -3.79
N LYS A 132 10.87 1.38 -3.50
CA LYS A 132 11.16 1.88 -2.15
C LYS A 132 10.10 2.88 -1.70
N ALA A 133 9.70 3.84 -2.53
CA ALA A 133 8.67 4.80 -2.15
C ALA A 133 7.30 4.13 -1.83
N LEU A 134 6.99 3.00 -2.47
CA LEU A 134 5.80 2.20 -2.17
C LEU A 134 5.96 1.23 -0.98
N GLY A 135 7.15 0.66 -0.78
CA GLY A 135 7.44 -0.31 0.28
C GLY A 135 8.03 0.29 1.57
N SER A 136 8.54 1.51 1.53
CA SER A 136 9.18 2.25 2.62
C SER A 136 8.34 3.45 3.02
N ARG A 137 7.16 3.19 3.58
CA ARG A 137 6.65 4.04 4.65
C ARG A 137 6.45 3.17 5.88
N PRO A 138 6.77 3.69 7.08
CA PRO A 138 6.55 2.95 8.30
C PRO A 138 5.08 2.55 8.33
N SER A 139 4.83 1.25 8.40
CA SER A 139 3.61 0.71 8.98
C SER A 139 3.54 1.29 10.40
N GLY A 140 3.02 2.51 10.52
CA GLY A 140 2.81 3.22 11.77
C GLY A 140 1.72 2.52 12.56
N GLY A 141 2.04 1.37 13.10
CA GLY A 141 1.18 0.58 13.95
C GLY A 141 1.80 -0.76 14.25
N GLU A 142 2.66 -0.72 15.26
CA GLU A 142 2.62 -1.67 16.37
C GLU A 142 2.80 -0.85 17.67
N PRO A 143 2.36 -1.37 18.82
CA PRO A 143 1.73 -2.67 19.05
C PRO A 143 0.18 -2.62 19.02
#